data_AF-A0A8X8CEJ0-F1
#
_entry.id   AF-A0A8X8CEJ0-F1
#
_cell.length_a   1.000
_cell.length_b   1.000
_cell.length_c   1.000
_cell.angle_alpha   90.00
_cell.angle_beta   90.00
_cell.angle_gamma   90.00
#
_symmetry.space_group_name_H-M   'P 1'
#
loop_
_entity.id
_entity.type
_entity.pdbx_description
1 polymer ?
#
loop_
_entity_poly.entity_id
_entity_poly.type
_entity_poly.pdbx_seq_one_letter_code
_entity_poly.pdbx_strand_id
1 'polypeptide(L)'
;MEFLMSEANEDKTSGDFREMGLRLAQEVISFLKKKMDRVSRSESIMEPYLRYLHTYVSISGPHLGYLYSSNSLFNSGMWLLKKLKGTRCIHQLMFTDDPNLQNTFLYKLCERKTLENFRHIVLLSSPQDGYVPYHSARIELCHAASMDHSKKGRLFLQMLNNCLDQLRAPTSEHRLFLRCDVNFDTSAYGRNLNTIIGRAAHIEFLESDVFAKFIMWSFRELFC
;
A
#
# COMPACT_ATOMS: atom_id res chain seq x y z
N MET A 1 -20.12 9.37 15.56
CA MET A 1 -19.08 8.43 15.14
C MET A 1 -17.75 9.13 15.32
N GLU A 2 -16.83 8.56 16.09
CA GLU A 2 -15.52 9.16 16.34
C GLU A 2 -14.46 8.39 15.54
N PHE A 3 -13.64 9.10 14.79
CA PHE A 3 -12.62 8.54 13.90
C PHE A 3 -11.23 9.07 14.29
N LEU A 4 -10.19 8.28 14.00
CA LEU A 4 -8.81 8.71 14.08
C LEU A 4 -8.33 9.07 12.67
N MET A 5 -8.10 10.37 12.42
CA MET A 5 -7.25 10.85 11.34
C MET A 5 -5.82 10.77 11.86
N SER A 6 -4.98 9.91 11.29
CA SER A 6 -3.62 9.72 11.78
C SER A 6 -2.72 10.88 11.37
N GLU A 7 -2.02 11.48 12.33
CA GLU A 7 -1.01 12.54 12.10
C GLU A 7 0.41 12.02 12.38
N ALA A 8 0.55 10.77 12.85
CA ALA A 8 1.79 10.19 13.36
C ALA A 8 2.99 10.23 12.39
N ASN A 9 2.74 10.34 11.09
CA ASN A 9 3.76 10.39 10.04
C ASN A 9 3.75 11.69 9.22
N GLU A 10 2.94 12.69 9.60
CA GLU A 10 3.01 14.03 8.99
C GLU A 10 4.44 14.57 9.07
N ASP A 11 4.91 15.14 7.98
CA ASP A 11 6.28 15.63 7.76
C ASP A 11 7.42 14.61 7.98
N LYS A 12 7.10 13.33 8.27
CA LYS A 12 8.07 12.26 8.59
C LYS A 12 7.97 11.05 7.65
N THR A 13 7.66 11.32 6.39
CA THR A 13 7.40 10.30 5.34
C THR A 13 8.65 9.80 4.61
N SER A 14 9.82 10.40 4.86
CA SER A 14 11.09 10.06 4.19
C SER A 14 11.93 8.98 4.91
N GLY A 15 11.53 8.58 6.12
CA GLY A 15 12.27 7.68 7.03
C GLY A 15 12.16 6.18 6.69
N ASP A 16 12.50 5.29 7.64
CA ASP A 16 12.32 3.84 7.49
C ASP A 16 10.84 3.46 7.72
N PHE A 17 10.27 2.57 6.89
CA PHE A 17 8.91 2.06 7.06
C PHE A 17 8.66 1.37 8.41
N ARG A 18 9.67 0.78 9.04
CA ARG A 18 9.55 0.19 10.38
C ARG A 18 9.25 1.26 11.42
N GLU A 19 9.91 2.41 11.34
CA GLU A 19 9.68 3.54 12.24
C GLU A 19 8.32 4.17 11.97
N MET A 20 7.96 4.36 10.70
CA MET A 20 6.64 4.88 10.32
C MET A 20 5.50 3.97 10.81
N GLY A 21 5.65 2.66 10.63
CA GLY A 21 4.69 1.67 11.10
C GLY A 21 4.57 1.63 12.62
N LEU A 22 5.69 1.77 13.35
CA LEU A 22 5.68 1.82 14.81
C LEU A 22 4.94 3.07 15.33
N ARG A 23 5.21 4.25 14.75
CA ARG A 23 4.52 5.50 15.12
C ARG A 23 3.01 5.40 14.91
N LEU A 24 2.59 4.90 13.74
CA LEU A 24 1.18 4.69 13.45
C LEU A 24 0.53 3.70 14.43
N ALA A 25 1.17 2.55 14.68
CA ALA A 25 0.65 1.57 15.62
C ALA A 25 0.46 2.16 17.03
N GLN A 26 1.44 2.94 17.51
CA GLN A 26 1.35 3.60 18.81
C GLN A 26 0.18 4.58 18.90
N GLU A 27 -0.06 5.38 17.87
CA GLU A 27 -1.18 6.32 17.81
C GLU A 27 -2.53 5.60 17.79
N VAL A 28 -2.68 4.58 16.93
CA VAL A 28 -3.88 3.74 16.86
C VAL A 28 -4.19 3.12 18.21
N ILE A 29 -3.20 2.60 18.92
CA ILE A 29 -3.40 2.00 20.24
C ILE A 29 -3.73 3.03 21.29
N SER A 30 -3.11 4.20 21.26
CA SER A 30 -3.45 5.30 22.16
C SER A 30 -4.92 5.68 22.01
N PHE A 31 -5.41 5.72 20.76
CA PHE A 31 -6.82 5.95 20.46
C PHE A 31 -7.72 4.81 20.95
N LEU A 32 -7.36 3.55 20.68
CA LEU A 32 -8.16 2.38 21.09
C LEU A 32 -8.22 2.21 22.61
N LYS A 33 -7.10 2.42 23.32
CA LYS A 33 -7.04 2.33 24.80
C LYS A 33 -7.96 3.32 25.49
N LYS A 34 -8.13 4.52 24.93
CA LYS A 34 -9.09 5.51 25.46
C LYS A 34 -10.54 5.05 25.35
N LYS A 35 -10.84 4.08 24.48
CA LYS A 35 -12.20 3.58 24.22
C LYS A 35 -12.47 2.18 24.76
N MET A 36 -11.43 1.37 24.87
CA MET A 36 -11.52 -0.02 25.28
C MET A 36 -10.92 -0.19 26.68
N ASP A 37 -11.77 -0.21 27.70
CA ASP A 37 -11.39 -0.39 29.12
C ASP A 37 -10.67 -1.73 29.44
N ARG A 38 -10.52 -2.64 28.47
CA ARG A 38 -10.23 -4.07 28.73
C ARG A 38 -9.05 -4.67 27.98
N VAL A 39 -8.15 -3.90 27.37
CA VAL A 39 -7.03 -4.51 26.65
C VAL A 39 -5.77 -4.60 27.52
N SER A 40 -5.39 -5.83 27.85
CA SER A 40 -4.29 -6.21 28.73
C SER A 40 -2.91 -5.75 28.21
N ARG A 41 -1.94 -5.68 29.14
CA ARG A 41 -0.51 -5.43 28.86
C ARG A 41 0.09 -6.60 28.07
N SER A 42 -0.11 -6.62 26.75
CA SER A 42 0.66 -7.49 25.84
C SER A 42 2.02 -6.87 25.51
N GLU A 43 3.02 -7.71 25.26
CA GLU A 43 4.36 -7.33 24.79
C GLU A 43 4.37 -6.92 23.30
N SER A 44 3.42 -7.45 22.51
CA SER A 44 3.21 -7.05 21.12
C SER A 44 2.15 -5.96 21.05
N ILE A 45 2.59 -4.79 20.55
CA ILE A 45 1.85 -3.52 20.54
C ILE A 45 0.44 -3.71 19.94
N MET A 46 0.29 -4.35 18.78
CA MET A 46 -0.99 -4.48 18.06
C MET A 46 -1.73 -5.81 18.24
N GLU A 47 -1.08 -6.89 18.69
CA GLU A 47 -1.66 -8.24 18.69
C GLU A 47 -3.06 -8.37 19.31
N PRO A 48 -3.33 -7.79 20.51
CA PRO A 48 -4.65 -7.87 21.12
C PRO A 48 -5.78 -7.23 20.30
N TYR A 49 -5.40 -6.36 19.35
CA TYR A 49 -6.31 -5.57 18.54
C TYR A 49 -6.52 -6.13 17.13
N LEU A 50 -5.71 -7.10 16.69
CA LEU A 50 -5.78 -7.64 15.31
C LEU A 50 -7.16 -8.21 14.98
N ARG A 51 -7.84 -8.81 15.96
CA ARG A 51 -9.22 -9.33 15.81
C ARG A 51 -10.29 -8.27 15.52
N TYR A 52 -9.98 -6.99 15.70
CA TYR A 52 -10.91 -5.89 15.41
C TYR A 52 -10.65 -5.24 14.05
N LEU A 53 -9.68 -5.73 13.28
CA LEU A 53 -9.38 -5.21 11.94
C LEU A 53 -10.44 -5.66 10.94
N HIS A 54 -11.32 -4.74 10.58
CA HIS A 54 -12.45 -5.02 9.68
C HIS A 54 -12.04 -4.90 8.21
N THR A 55 -11.86 -3.67 7.71
CA THR A 55 -11.58 -3.41 6.29
C THR A 55 -10.24 -2.73 6.11
N TYR A 56 -9.40 -3.28 5.24
CA TYR A 56 -8.22 -2.62 4.72
C TYR A 56 -8.53 -2.01 3.36
N VAL A 57 -8.38 -0.70 3.23
CA VAL A 57 -8.47 0.00 1.94
C VAL A 57 -7.08 0.55 1.60
N SER A 58 -6.55 0.14 0.45
CA SER A 58 -5.31 0.68 -0.10
C SER A 58 -5.64 1.54 -1.32
N ILE A 59 -5.13 2.77 -1.34
CA ILE A 59 -5.28 3.70 -2.46
C ILE A 59 -3.90 3.85 -3.10
N SER A 60 -3.70 3.28 -4.29
CA SER A 60 -2.43 3.28 -5.01
C SER A 60 -1.22 2.85 -4.15
N GLY A 61 -1.37 1.91 -3.22
CA GLY A 61 -0.26 1.47 -2.37
C GLY A 61 0.73 0.54 -3.12
N PRO A 62 2.05 0.82 -3.18
CA PRO A 62 3.02 -0.01 -3.91
C PRO A 62 3.35 -1.32 -3.17
N HIS A 63 2.40 -2.24 -3.07
CA HIS A 63 2.51 -3.45 -2.24
C HIS A 63 3.65 -4.40 -2.64
N LEU A 64 4.00 -4.45 -3.92
CA LEU A 64 5.14 -5.20 -4.46
C LEU A 64 6.33 -4.30 -4.79
N GLY A 65 6.31 -3.07 -4.27
CA GLY A 65 7.29 -2.03 -4.54
C GLY A 65 7.45 -1.73 -6.03
N TYR A 66 8.68 -1.42 -6.42
CA TYR A 66 9.05 -0.93 -7.75
C TYR A 66 9.96 -1.90 -8.50
N LEU A 67 9.97 -3.17 -8.11
CA LEU A 67 10.86 -4.18 -8.66
C LEU A 67 10.67 -4.36 -10.18
N TYR A 68 9.43 -4.24 -10.64
CA TYR A 68 9.08 -4.06 -12.04
C TYR A 68 8.38 -2.71 -12.17
N SER A 69 8.98 -1.77 -12.87
CA SER A 69 8.39 -0.45 -13.15
C SER A 69 8.59 -0.14 -14.63
N SER A 70 7.49 0.09 -15.35
CA SER A 70 7.50 0.33 -16.79
C SER A 70 7.73 1.79 -17.18
N ASN A 71 7.65 2.73 -16.23
CA ASN A 71 7.73 4.15 -16.53
C ASN A 71 9.18 4.68 -16.44
N SER A 72 9.82 4.87 -17.60
CA SER A 72 11.23 5.30 -17.68
C SER A 72 11.49 6.68 -17.08
N LEU A 73 10.57 7.64 -17.28
CA LEU A 73 10.68 9.01 -16.73
C LEU A 73 10.58 8.99 -15.20
N PHE A 74 9.62 8.22 -14.66
CA PHE A 74 9.52 8.01 -13.23
C PHE A 74 10.76 7.31 -12.68
N ASN A 75 11.28 6.27 -13.35
CA ASN A 75 12.48 5.57 -12.93
C ASN A 75 13.71 6.49 -12.89
N SER A 76 13.86 7.40 -13.87
CA SER A 76 14.91 8.43 -13.88
C SER A 76 14.73 9.46 -12.77
N GLY A 77 13.50 9.92 -12.50
CA GLY A 77 13.17 10.83 -11.40
C GLY A 77 13.40 10.20 -10.02
N MET A 78 13.01 8.93 -9.84
CA MET A 78 13.21 8.17 -8.62
C MET A 78 14.69 7.88 -8.37
N TRP A 79 15.46 7.57 -9.43
CA TRP A 79 16.92 7.47 -9.35
C TRP A 79 17.56 8.79 -8.91
N LEU A 80 17.08 9.92 -9.44
CA LEU A 80 17.53 11.25 -9.03
C LEU A 80 17.16 11.56 -7.57
N LEU A 81 15.93 11.28 -7.14
CA LEU A 81 15.49 11.45 -5.74
C LEU A 81 16.30 10.57 -4.78
N LYS A 82 16.57 9.32 -5.16
CA LYS A 82 17.43 8.40 -4.42
C LYS A 82 18.83 8.98 -4.24
N LYS A 83 19.40 9.55 -5.30
CA LYS A 83 20.74 10.15 -5.29
C LYS A 83 20.80 11.49 -4.54
N LEU A 84 19.75 12.31 -4.62
CA LEU A 84 19.72 13.67 -4.06
C LEU A 84 19.23 13.72 -2.61
N LYS A 85 18.27 12.88 -2.23
CA LYS A 85 17.64 12.94 -0.90
C LYS A 85 17.95 11.75 0.01
N GLY A 86 18.55 10.67 -0.50
CA GLY A 86 18.98 9.52 0.32
C GLY A 86 17.89 8.93 1.21
N THR A 87 16.62 9.08 0.84
CA THR A 87 15.48 8.76 1.72
C THR A 87 15.33 7.25 1.84
N ARG A 88 15.31 6.75 3.08
CA ARG A 88 15.35 5.30 3.37
C ARG A 88 14.11 4.57 2.86
N CYS A 89 12.94 5.18 2.90
CA CYS A 89 11.70 4.61 2.34
C CYS A 89 11.82 4.35 0.83
N ILE A 90 12.45 5.24 0.06
CA ILE A 90 12.69 5.04 -1.38
C ILE A 90 13.57 3.81 -1.60
N HIS A 91 14.63 3.64 -0.79
CA HIS A 91 15.46 2.44 -0.88
C HIS A 91 14.66 1.16 -0.62
N GLN A 92 13.77 1.17 0.38
CA GLN A 92 12.89 0.04 0.70
C GLN A 92 11.85 -0.24 -0.40
N LEU A 93 11.28 0.81 -1.00
CA LEU A 93 10.36 0.71 -2.16
C LEU A 93 11.04 0.14 -3.40
N MET A 94 12.31 0.47 -3.60
CA MET A 94 13.12 0.10 -4.77
C MET A 94 13.93 -1.20 -4.57
N PHE A 95 13.80 -1.90 -3.43
CA PHE A 95 14.58 -3.10 -3.10
C PHE A 95 16.10 -2.87 -3.09
N THR A 96 16.51 -1.71 -2.57
CA THR A 96 17.93 -1.30 -2.51
C THR A 96 18.36 -0.88 -1.12
N ASP A 97 17.60 -1.28 -0.10
CA ASP A 97 17.94 -1.20 1.32
C ASP A 97 18.82 -2.38 1.78
N ASP A 98 18.97 -3.42 0.95
CA ASP A 98 19.88 -4.55 1.16
C ASP A 98 20.43 -5.08 -0.18
N PRO A 99 21.70 -5.54 -0.27
CA PRO A 99 22.24 -6.15 -1.49
C PRO A 99 21.56 -7.47 -1.87
N ASN A 100 21.02 -8.21 -0.90
CA ASN A 100 20.22 -9.41 -1.14
C ASN A 100 18.74 -9.07 -1.10
N LEU A 101 18.04 -9.29 -2.22
CA LEU A 101 16.61 -9.00 -2.34
C LEU A 101 15.77 -9.65 -1.24
N GLN A 102 16.11 -10.88 -0.82
CA GLN A 102 15.38 -11.59 0.23
C GLN A 102 15.51 -10.94 1.62
N ASN A 103 16.50 -10.07 1.80
CA ASN A 103 16.73 -9.36 3.05
C ASN A 103 16.09 -7.97 3.08
N THR A 104 15.64 -7.47 1.92
CA THR A 104 14.98 -6.16 1.80
C THR A 104 13.70 -6.11 2.62
N PHE A 105 13.32 -4.90 3.04
CA PHE A 105 12.15 -4.69 3.88
C PHE A 105 10.86 -5.23 3.26
N LEU A 106 10.55 -4.88 2.01
CA LEU A 106 9.29 -5.28 1.37
C LEU A 106 9.22 -6.81 1.15
N TYR A 107 10.33 -7.45 0.80
CA TYR A 107 10.35 -8.91 0.68
C TYR A 107 9.99 -9.58 2.01
N LYS A 108 10.65 -9.16 3.10
CA LYS A 108 10.36 -9.67 4.46
C LYS A 108 8.95 -9.32 4.92
N LEU A 109 8.40 -8.17 4.49
CA LEU A 109 7.04 -7.78 4.83
C LEU A 109 6.00 -8.72 4.20
N CYS A 110 6.20 -9.12 2.93
CA CYS A 110 5.31 -10.08 2.27
C CYS A 110 5.27 -11.45 2.98
N GLU A 111 6.37 -11.86 3.62
CA GLU A 111 6.42 -13.10 4.42
C GLU A 111 5.67 -12.99 5.76
N ARG A 112 5.31 -11.77 6.20
CA ARG A 112 4.54 -11.56 7.43
C ARG A 112 3.05 -11.64 7.13
N LYS A 113 2.35 -12.35 8.01
CA LYS A 113 0.88 -12.45 8.09
C LYS A 113 0.29 -11.11 8.55
N THR A 114 -0.03 -10.25 7.60
CA THR A 114 -0.51 -8.89 7.83
C THR A 114 -1.91 -8.71 7.26
N LEU A 115 -2.07 -8.95 5.96
CA LEU A 115 -3.33 -8.79 5.23
C LEU A 115 -4.39 -9.79 5.68
N GLU A 116 -3.98 -11.01 6.07
CA GLU A 116 -4.92 -12.04 6.54
C GLU A 116 -5.66 -11.67 7.83
N ASN A 117 -5.21 -10.64 8.56
CA ASN A 117 -5.89 -10.18 9.77
C ASN A 117 -7.13 -9.33 9.48
N PHE A 118 -7.28 -8.80 8.26
CA PHE A 118 -8.43 -8.00 7.88
C PHE A 118 -9.57 -8.87 7.35
N ARG A 119 -10.80 -8.56 7.73
CA ARG A 119 -12.01 -9.23 7.22
C ARG A 119 -12.26 -8.92 5.75
N HIS A 120 -12.09 -7.66 5.34
CA HIS A 120 -12.28 -7.21 3.96
C HIS A 120 -11.05 -6.44 3.45
N ILE A 121 -10.76 -6.57 2.16
CA ILE A 121 -9.61 -5.93 1.52
C ILE A 121 -10.04 -5.30 0.20
N VAL A 122 -9.80 -4.01 0.05
CA VAL A 122 -10.09 -3.24 -1.15
C VAL A 122 -8.81 -2.57 -1.65
N LEU A 123 -8.46 -2.84 -2.91
CA LEU A 123 -7.32 -2.22 -3.58
C LEU A 123 -7.84 -1.30 -4.67
N LEU A 124 -7.64 0.00 -4.48
CA LEU A 124 -7.99 1.07 -5.42
C LEU A 124 -6.74 1.43 -6.21
N SER A 125 -6.87 1.42 -7.54
CA SER A 125 -5.73 1.65 -8.44
C SER A 125 -6.19 2.33 -9.71
N SER A 126 -5.32 3.18 -10.27
CA SER A 126 -5.58 3.86 -11.54
C SER A 126 -4.52 3.44 -12.56
N PRO A 127 -4.90 2.99 -13.77
CA PRO A 127 -3.94 2.76 -14.84
C PRO A 127 -3.28 4.06 -15.32
N GLN A 128 -3.85 5.23 -14.98
CA GLN A 128 -3.28 6.55 -15.23
C GLN A 128 -2.26 6.98 -14.16
N ASP A 129 -2.12 6.24 -13.04
CA ASP A 129 -1.12 6.53 -12.01
C ASP A 129 0.29 6.21 -12.56
N GLY A 130 1.04 7.27 -12.84
CA GLY A 130 2.41 7.15 -13.34
C GLY A 130 3.46 7.05 -12.23
N TYR A 131 3.06 7.21 -10.96
CA TYR A 131 3.93 7.12 -9.79
C TYR A 131 4.02 5.69 -9.29
N VAL A 132 2.90 4.98 -9.17
CA VAL A 132 2.90 3.63 -8.59
C VAL A 132 2.69 2.59 -9.69
N PRO A 133 3.56 1.56 -9.81
CA PRO A 133 3.35 0.51 -10.79
C PRO A 133 1.97 -0.13 -10.61
N TYR A 134 1.15 -0.10 -11.66
CA TYR A 134 -0.26 -0.51 -11.59
C TYR A 134 -0.47 -1.90 -10.96
N HIS A 135 0.32 -2.89 -11.39
CA HIS A 135 0.25 -4.25 -10.83
C HIS A 135 0.67 -4.33 -9.36
N SER A 136 1.55 -3.43 -8.90
CA SER A 136 2.01 -3.35 -7.51
C SER A 136 0.88 -2.82 -6.61
N ALA A 137 0.14 -1.80 -7.08
CA ALA A 137 -1.08 -1.31 -6.41
C ALA A 137 -2.17 -2.38 -6.25
N ARG A 138 -2.15 -3.38 -7.13
CA ARG A 138 -3.21 -4.39 -7.24
C ARG A 138 -2.84 -5.74 -6.65
N ILE A 139 -1.57 -5.95 -6.29
CA ILE A 139 -1.04 -7.28 -5.93
C ILE A 139 -1.35 -8.26 -7.07
N GLU A 140 -0.81 -7.96 -8.25
CA GLU A 140 -1.03 -8.72 -9.48
C GLU A 140 0.28 -8.99 -10.23
N LEU A 141 0.26 -10.04 -11.07
CA LEU A 141 1.35 -10.34 -11.98
C LEU A 141 1.38 -9.33 -13.13
N CYS A 142 2.56 -8.81 -13.47
CA CYS A 142 2.75 -8.02 -14.68
C CYS A 142 3.42 -8.82 -15.79
N HIS A 143 3.23 -8.38 -17.03
CA HIS A 143 3.81 -9.02 -18.21
C HIS A 143 5.34 -9.11 -18.15
N ALA A 144 6.02 -8.06 -17.67
CA ALA A 144 7.47 -8.07 -17.53
C ALA A 144 7.95 -9.16 -16.56
N ALA A 145 7.23 -9.38 -15.45
CA ALA A 145 7.56 -10.42 -14.49
C ALA A 145 7.17 -11.82 -14.98
N SER A 146 6.08 -11.97 -15.74
CA SER A 146 5.66 -13.27 -16.28
C SER A 146 6.66 -13.85 -17.29
N MET A 147 7.43 -12.98 -17.95
CA MET A 147 8.47 -13.34 -18.90
C MET A 147 9.88 -13.38 -18.29
N ASP A 148 10.03 -13.02 -17.01
CA ASP A 148 11.33 -13.01 -16.32
C ASP A 148 11.58 -14.34 -15.59
N HIS A 149 12.40 -15.20 -16.19
CA HIS A 149 12.82 -16.47 -15.60
C HIS A 149 14.08 -16.37 -14.71
N SER A 150 14.60 -15.17 -14.48
CA SER A 150 15.77 -14.94 -13.63
C SER A 150 15.47 -15.15 -12.14
N LYS A 151 16.51 -15.05 -11.30
CA LYS A 151 16.33 -15.04 -9.84
C LYS A 151 15.39 -13.92 -9.38
N LYS A 152 15.43 -12.75 -10.03
CA LYS A 152 14.56 -11.60 -9.72
C LYS A 152 13.09 -11.95 -9.97
N GLY A 153 12.77 -12.52 -11.13
CA GLY A 153 11.42 -12.99 -11.47
C GLY A 153 10.86 -14.00 -10.47
N ARG A 154 11.66 -15.01 -10.13
CA ARG A 154 11.26 -16.02 -9.13
C ARG A 154 10.97 -15.42 -7.76
N LEU A 155 11.82 -14.52 -7.27
CA LEU A 155 11.60 -13.88 -5.96
C LEU A 155 10.40 -12.93 -5.97
N PHE A 156 10.15 -12.22 -7.06
CA PHE A 156 8.93 -11.42 -7.23
C PHE A 156 7.67 -12.28 -7.19
N LEU A 157 7.66 -13.41 -7.91
CA LEU A 157 6.53 -14.35 -7.88
C LEU A 157 6.30 -14.92 -6.49
N GLN A 158 7.37 -15.18 -5.72
CA GLN A 158 7.26 -15.58 -4.33
C GLN A 158 6.60 -14.48 -3.47
N MET A 159 7.02 -13.23 -3.60
CA MET A 159 6.37 -12.10 -2.89
C MET A 159 4.89 -11.97 -3.27
N LEU A 160 4.58 -12.04 -4.57
CA LEU A 160 3.21 -11.97 -5.07
C LEU A 160 2.36 -13.10 -4.49
N ASN A 161 2.84 -14.34 -4.52
CA ASN A 161 2.11 -15.50 -3.98
C ASN A 161 1.92 -15.38 -2.47
N ASN A 162 2.95 -14.95 -1.72
CA ASN A 162 2.80 -14.72 -0.27
C ASN A 162 1.67 -13.71 0.05
N CYS A 163 1.52 -12.66 -0.76
CA CYS A 163 0.39 -11.74 -0.61
C CYS A 163 -0.94 -12.39 -1.02
N LEU A 164 -1.01 -13.03 -2.19
CA LEU A 164 -2.22 -13.69 -2.68
C LEU A 164 -2.73 -14.79 -1.73
N ASP A 165 -1.83 -15.53 -1.12
CA ASP A 165 -2.14 -16.58 -0.15
C ASP A 165 -2.79 -15.97 1.11
N GLN A 166 -2.31 -14.82 1.58
CA GLN A 166 -2.94 -14.09 2.68
C GLN A 166 -4.33 -13.57 2.31
N LEU A 167 -4.51 -13.04 1.10
CA LEU A 167 -5.81 -12.58 0.61
C LEU A 167 -6.84 -13.72 0.55
N ARG A 168 -6.37 -14.93 0.22
CA ARG A 168 -7.17 -16.16 0.11
C ARG A 168 -7.20 -17.00 1.39
N ALA A 169 -6.55 -16.55 2.44
CA ALA A 169 -6.46 -17.31 3.69
C ALA A 169 -7.87 -17.62 4.22
N PRO A 170 -8.12 -18.84 4.72
CA PRO A 170 -9.42 -19.22 5.25
C PRO A 170 -9.85 -18.30 6.40
N THR A 171 -11.12 -17.90 6.40
CA THR A 171 -11.73 -17.08 7.46
C THR A 171 -13.01 -17.75 7.96
N SER A 172 -13.36 -17.54 9.22
CA SER A 172 -14.63 -18.04 9.80
C SER A 172 -15.86 -17.33 9.23
N GLU A 173 -15.66 -16.12 8.72
CA GLU A 173 -16.69 -15.28 8.10
C GLU A 173 -16.37 -15.04 6.62
N HIS A 174 -17.33 -14.52 5.86
CA HIS A 174 -17.10 -14.19 4.46
C HIS A 174 -16.13 -13.01 4.31
N ARG A 175 -14.97 -13.25 3.68
CA ARG A 175 -14.02 -12.22 3.28
C ARG A 175 -14.36 -11.69 1.89
N LEU A 176 -14.43 -10.36 1.79
CA LEU A 176 -14.50 -9.69 0.49
C LEU A 176 -13.11 -9.20 0.09
N PHE A 177 -12.69 -9.56 -1.12
CA PHE A 177 -11.50 -9.00 -1.76
C PHE A 177 -11.91 -8.31 -3.07
N LEU A 178 -11.72 -6.99 -3.14
CA LEU A 178 -12.02 -6.19 -4.32
C LEU A 178 -10.76 -5.51 -4.87
N ARG A 179 -10.67 -5.51 -6.19
CA ARG A 179 -9.77 -4.64 -6.94
C ARG A 179 -10.63 -3.69 -7.77
N CYS A 180 -10.42 -2.40 -7.57
CA CYS A 180 -11.23 -1.37 -8.20
C CYS A 180 -10.35 -0.51 -9.09
N ASP A 181 -10.72 -0.44 -10.37
CA ASP A 181 -10.08 0.39 -11.38
C ASP A 181 -10.72 1.77 -11.34
N VAL A 182 -9.90 2.80 -11.16
CA VAL A 182 -10.36 4.18 -11.07
C VAL A 182 -9.77 4.94 -12.25
N ASN A 183 -10.68 5.35 -13.13
CA ASN A 183 -10.36 6.15 -14.30
C ASN A 183 -10.75 7.59 -14.03
N PHE A 184 -9.76 8.46 -14.01
CA PHE A 184 -9.99 9.90 -13.86
C PHE A 184 -10.15 10.56 -15.23
N ASP A 185 -11.13 11.46 -15.34
CA ASP A 185 -11.30 12.27 -16.53
C ASP A 185 -10.23 13.37 -16.57
N THR A 186 -9.08 13.01 -17.13
CA THR A 186 -7.94 13.91 -17.29
C THR A 186 -8.12 14.89 -18.45
N SER A 187 -9.21 14.83 -19.21
CA SER A 187 -9.45 15.71 -20.37
C SER A 187 -9.55 17.18 -19.97
N ALA A 188 -10.03 17.47 -18.75
CA ALA A 188 -10.14 18.81 -18.20
C ALA A 188 -8.80 19.46 -17.80
N TYR A 189 -7.73 18.68 -17.60
CA TYR A 189 -6.44 19.18 -17.08
C TYR A 189 -5.50 19.76 -18.16
N GLY A 190 -5.88 19.68 -19.44
CA GLY A 190 -5.00 20.05 -20.56
C GLY A 190 -3.73 19.18 -20.64
N ARG A 191 -2.96 19.33 -21.72
CA ARG A 191 -1.64 18.66 -21.86
C ARG A 191 -0.60 19.39 -21.02
N ASN A 192 -0.58 19.12 -19.72
CA ASN A 192 0.40 19.64 -18.78
C ASN A 192 1.38 18.54 -18.35
N LEU A 193 2.57 18.92 -17.85
CA LEU A 193 3.57 17.94 -17.37
C LEU A 193 3.00 17.00 -16.30
N ASN A 194 2.04 17.45 -15.49
CA ASN A 194 1.38 16.63 -14.46
C ASN A 194 0.51 15.50 -15.05
N THR A 195 -0.15 15.71 -16.20
CA THR A 195 -0.92 14.65 -16.90
C THR A 195 -0.01 13.70 -17.66
N ILE A 196 1.12 14.19 -18.20
CA ILE A 196 2.11 13.35 -18.92
C ILE A 196 2.87 12.42 -17.97
N ILE A 197 3.17 12.87 -16.75
CA ILE A 197 3.89 12.08 -15.74
C ILE A 197 2.95 11.11 -15.00
N GLY A 198 1.63 11.23 -15.18
CA GLY A 198 0.63 10.46 -14.41
C GLY A 198 0.52 10.90 -12.95
N ARG A 199 1.00 12.12 -12.63
CA ARG A 199 0.89 12.76 -11.31
C ARG A 199 -0.54 13.18 -11.00
N ALA A 200 -1.27 13.62 -12.03
CA ALA A 200 -2.63 14.09 -11.88
C ALA A 200 -3.53 13.01 -11.24
N ALA A 201 -3.53 11.80 -11.80
CA ALA A 201 -4.31 10.67 -11.26
C ALA A 201 -3.91 10.30 -9.82
N HIS A 202 -2.62 10.35 -9.50
CA HIS A 202 -2.13 10.07 -8.14
C HIS A 202 -2.61 11.10 -7.11
N ILE A 203 -2.64 12.39 -7.47
CA ILE A 203 -3.15 13.46 -6.61
C ILE A 203 -4.68 13.40 -6.50
N GLU A 204 -5.36 13.11 -7.61
CA GLU A 204 -6.83 13.12 -7.68
C GLU A 204 -7.47 12.04 -6.80
N PHE A 205 -6.77 10.92 -6.57
CA PHE A 205 -7.16 9.92 -5.57
C PHE A 205 -7.35 10.48 -4.16
N LEU A 206 -6.55 11.48 -3.78
CA LEU A 206 -6.52 12.06 -2.43
C LEU A 206 -7.40 13.31 -2.33
N GLU A 207 -7.57 14.05 -3.41
CA GLU A 207 -8.29 15.33 -3.42
C GLU A 207 -9.75 15.22 -3.90
N SER A 208 -10.15 14.10 -4.50
CA SER A 208 -11.52 13.92 -5.00
C SER A 208 -12.50 13.50 -3.91
N ASP A 209 -13.19 14.49 -3.35
CA ASP A 209 -14.36 14.30 -2.47
C ASP A 209 -15.42 13.37 -3.08
N VAL A 210 -15.58 13.42 -4.40
CA VAL A 210 -16.55 12.60 -5.14
C VAL A 210 -16.14 11.14 -5.07
N PHE A 211 -14.85 10.85 -5.26
CA PHE A 211 -14.32 9.49 -5.17
C PHE A 211 -14.45 8.92 -3.75
N ALA A 212 -14.09 9.70 -2.73
CA ALA A 212 -14.23 9.28 -1.33
C ALA A 212 -15.70 8.98 -0.97
N LYS A 213 -16.61 9.88 -1.35
CA LYS A 213 -18.06 9.69 -1.13
C LYS A 213 -18.60 8.49 -1.90
N PHE A 214 -18.17 8.28 -3.15
CA PHE A 214 -18.54 7.14 -3.96
C PHE A 214 -18.17 5.82 -3.27
N ILE A 215 -16.92 5.66 -2.82
CA ILE A 215 -16.50 4.43 -2.13
C ILE A 215 -17.30 4.19 -0.84
N MET A 216 -17.50 5.23 -0.03
CA MET A 216 -18.24 5.10 1.23
C MET A 216 -19.72 4.75 1.02
N TRP A 217 -20.34 5.28 -0.05
CA TRP A 217 -21.77 5.06 -0.32
C TRP A 217 -22.05 3.78 -1.09
N SER A 218 -21.17 3.42 -2.02
CA SER A 218 -21.31 2.23 -2.85
C SER A 218 -20.96 0.94 -2.10
N PHE A 219 -20.12 1.00 -1.07
CA PHE A 219 -19.67 -0.17 -0.31
C PHE A 219 -19.92 -0.02 1.19
N ARG A 220 -21.15 0.35 1.57
CA ARG A 220 -21.51 0.58 2.99
C ARG A 220 -21.21 -0.63 3.87
N GLU A 221 -21.43 -1.84 3.39
CA GLU A 221 -21.12 -3.08 4.12
C GLU A 221 -19.62 -3.26 4.44
N LEU A 222 -18.72 -2.52 3.79
CA LEU A 222 -17.29 -2.54 4.09
C LEU A 222 -16.90 -1.57 5.20
N PHE A 223 -17.80 -0.71 5.66
CA PHE A 223 -17.50 0.33 6.65
C PHE A 223 -18.46 0.36 7.84
N CYS A 224 -19.39 -0.61 7.93
CA CYS A 224 -20.42 -0.71 8.96
C CYS A 224 -20.32 -2.02 9.74
#